data_AF-A0A1G6L732-F1
#
_entry.id   AF-A0A1G6L732-F1
#
_cell.length_a   1.000
_cell.length_b   1.000
_cell.length_c   1.000
_cell.angle_alpha   90.00
_cell.angle_beta   90.00
_cell.angle_gamma   90.00
#
_symmetry.space_group_name_H-M   'P 1'
#
loop_
_entity.id
_entity.type
_entity.pdbx_description
1 polymer ?
#
loop_
_entity_poly.entity_id
_entity_poly.type
_entity_poly.pdbx_seq_one_letter_code
_entity_poly.pdbx_strand_id
1 'polypeptide(L)'
;MVFGIISAPLHNRDVEQRIGEGAKDHPFVQRDAWLGLSAQKKRYGISMRTVNSVPSAWRVSIRRRGSVIGRQFSAKAFGSMEEALKAALAFRDEVNERFPPLTKQEAHAIRRSTNTSGVPGVFRTKMGEWKASIHFEDGTCKTRQFAVRVYGEEKARQLAIGARVELLKQVHGYVIYHDEKLDLRSSSGNDEPAVCIIPNKQEPAPNPYRQQTDRVPGVGTVNVKTVLRNGQVRRVTYRVAQFTKPEGLPKRKYFSVLRYGEKEAERLAIAQRQAWEREAHVA
;
A
#
# COMPACT_ATOMS: atom_id res chain seq x y z
N MET A 1 66.92 -9.53 47.71
CA MET A 1 67.31 -10.94 48.01
C MET A 1 66.01 -11.68 48.29
N VAL A 2 65.64 -12.65 47.44
CA VAL A 2 65.67 -14.10 47.74
C VAL A 2 64.65 -14.46 48.83
N PHE A 3 63.71 -15.40 48.74
CA PHE A 3 63.19 -16.36 47.75
C PHE A 3 61.98 -17.03 48.46
N GLY A 4 61.26 -17.96 47.80
CA GLY A 4 60.52 -19.03 48.51
C GLY A 4 59.00 -18.85 48.54
N ILE A 5 58.21 -19.34 47.58
CA ILE A 5 57.78 -20.74 47.34
C ILE A 5 56.99 -21.31 48.54
N ILE A 6 55.78 -21.84 48.29
CA ILE A 6 55.33 -23.24 48.59
C ILE A 6 53.78 -23.37 48.65
N SER A 7 53.31 -24.32 47.83
CA SER A 7 52.19 -25.29 47.94
C SER A 7 50.78 -24.96 48.45
N ALA A 8 49.81 -25.50 47.68
CA ALA A 8 48.44 -25.87 48.07
C ALA A 8 48.41 -26.96 49.17
N PRO A 9 47.25 -27.21 49.82
CA PRO A 9 46.46 -28.38 49.42
C PRO A 9 44.92 -28.32 49.64
N LEU A 10 44.22 -29.09 48.78
CA LEU A 10 43.12 -30.06 48.99
C LEU A 10 42.07 -29.95 50.13
N HIS A 11 40.85 -30.31 49.69
CA HIS A 11 39.75 -31.02 50.39
C HIS A 11 38.81 -30.22 51.31
N ASN A 12 37.54 -30.17 50.91
CA ASN A 12 36.48 -30.62 51.81
C ASN A 12 35.33 -31.30 51.05
N ARG A 13 34.83 -32.37 51.64
CA ARG A 13 33.75 -33.25 51.17
C ARG A 13 32.44 -32.93 51.93
N ASP A 14 31.36 -33.43 51.35
CA ASP A 14 30.07 -33.82 51.95
C ASP A 14 29.17 -32.72 52.52
N VAL A 15 27.91 -32.66 52.05
CA VAL A 15 26.72 -33.02 52.83
C VAL A 15 25.54 -33.30 51.87
N GLU A 16 24.85 -34.41 52.14
CA GLU A 16 23.61 -34.92 51.54
C GLU A 16 22.41 -33.96 51.62
N GLN A 17 21.44 -34.09 50.71
CA GLN A 17 20.08 -34.60 51.03
C GLN A 17 19.18 -34.69 49.77
N ARG A 18 18.67 -35.92 49.52
CA ARG A 18 17.38 -36.21 48.86
C ARG A 18 16.27 -35.45 49.62
N ILE A 19 15.10 -35.09 49.09
CA ILE A 19 13.97 -35.92 48.61
C ILE A 19 12.90 -34.98 48.00
N GLY A 20 12.09 -35.44 47.04
CA GLY A 20 10.72 -34.95 46.88
C GLY A 20 10.21 -34.63 45.46
N GLU A 21 9.88 -35.68 44.69
CA GLU A 21 8.93 -35.60 43.58
C GLU A 21 7.53 -35.21 44.08
N GLY A 22 6.83 -34.38 43.30
CA GLY A 22 5.46 -33.96 43.59
C GLY A 22 4.80 -33.35 42.36
N ALA A 23 4.35 -34.22 41.46
CA ALA A 23 3.56 -33.92 40.28
C ALA A 23 2.34 -33.04 40.61
N LYS A 24 2.12 -32.01 39.79
CA LYS A 24 0.80 -31.40 39.60
C LYS A 24 0.55 -31.27 38.11
N ASP A 25 0.00 -32.35 37.57
CA ASP A 25 -0.77 -32.35 36.33
C ASP A 25 -1.97 -31.41 36.48
N HIS A 26 -1.86 -30.22 35.88
CA HIS A 26 -3.03 -29.45 35.51
C HIS A 26 -3.31 -29.73 34.03
N PRO A 27 -4.42 -30.41 33.68
CA PRO A 27 -4.84 -30.49 32.30
C PRO A 27 -5.20 -29.08 31.84
N PHE A 28 -4.31 -28.47 31.07
CA PHE A 28 -4.60 -27.29 30.26
C PHE A 28 -5.63 -27.74 29.22
N VAL A 29 -6.90 -27.66 29.60
CA VAL A 29 -8.03 -27.81 28.69
C VAL A 29 -7.80 -26.82 27.56
N GLN A 30 -7.47 -27.36 26.39
CA GLN A 30 -7.35 -26.65 25.13
C GLN A 30 -8.51 -25.68 24.98
N ARG A 31 -8.23 -24.40 25.18
CA ARG A 31 -9.05 -23.28 24.68
C ARG A 31 -8.62 -22.94 23.25
N ASP A 32 -8.35 -23.95 22.42
CA ASP A 32 -7.98 -23.79 21.02
C ASP A 32 -9.22 -23.89 20.10
N ALA A 33 -10.30 -23.21 20.48
CA ALA A 33 -11.51 -23.10 19.66
C ALA A 33 -11.75 -21.67 19.12
N TRP A 34 -10.75 -20.77 19.19
CA TRP A 34 -10.92 -19.36 18.80
C TRP A 34 -9.92 -18.81 17.76
N LEU A 35 -9.27 -19.66 16.96
CA LEU A 35 -8.48 -19.21 15.79
C LEU A 35 -8.63 -20.09 14.53
N GLY A 36 -9.75 -20.80 14.38
CA GLY A 36 -9.97 -21.72 13.24
C GLY A 36 -10.45 -21.10 11.91
N LEU A 37 -10.63 -19.78 11.81
CA LEU A 37 -11.25 -19.13 10.63
C LEU A 37 -10.34 -18.19 9.84
N SER A 38 -9.04 -18.07 10.16
CA SER A 38 -8.17 -17.06 9.52
C SER A 38 -6.99 -17.59 8.70
N ALA A 39 -6.77 -18.90 8.62
CA ALA A 39 -5.77 -19.49 7.74
C ALA A 39 -6.34 -19.80 6.34
N GLN A 40 -7.16 -18.89 5.78
CA GLN A 40 -7.62 -19.06 4.40
C GLN A 40 -6.41 -18.85 3.48
N LYS A 41 -6.09 -19.84 2.63
CA LYS A 41 -4.96 -19.79 1.68
C LYS A 41 -5.00 -18.45 0.95
N LYS A 42 -3.98 -17.60 1.17
CA LYS A 42 -3.90 -16.27 0.56
C LYS A 42 -3.72 -16.45 -0.94
N ARG A 43 -4.80 -16.24 -1.70
CA ARG A 43 -4.80 -16.36 -3.16
C ARG A 43 -4.42 -15.01 -3.78
N TYR A 44 -3.41 -15.01 -4.63
CA TYR A 44 -2.97 -13.80 -5.30
C TYR A 44 -4.12 -13.07 -5.99
N GLY A 45 -4.29 -11.78 -5.68
CA GLY A 45 -5.27 -10.92 -6.34
C GLY A 45 -6.73 -11.26 -6.03
N ILE A 46 -7.03 -12.20 -5.14
CA ILE A 46 -8.39 -12.55 -4.72
C ILE A 46 -8.53 -12.30 -3.22
N SER A 47 -9.52 -11.51 -2.81
CA SER A 47 -9.86 -11.29 -1.42
C SER A 47 -11.33 -11.58 -1.15
N MET A 48 -11.61 -12.13 0.03
CA MET A 48 -12.97 -12.35 0.50
C MET A 48 -13.55 -11.03 1.03
N ARG A 49 -14.78 -10.72 0.62
CA ARG A 49 -15.55 -9.58 1.12
C ARG A 49 -16.60 -10.09 2.11
N THR A 50 -16.55 -9.54 3.32
CA THR A 50 -17.55 -9.78 4.36
C THR A 50 -18.49 -8.58 4.48
N VAL A 51 -19.75 -8.84 4.80
CA VAL A 51 -20.77 -7.84 5.16
C VAL A 51 -21.31 -8.25 6.51
N ASN A 52 -21.24 -7.38 7.52
CA ASN A 52 -21.60 -7.69 8.90
C ASN A 52 -20.92 -8.98 9.43
N SER A 53 -19.63 -9.17 9.10
CA SER A 53 -18.85 -10.37 9.43
C SER A 53 -19.29 -11.66 8.74
N VAL A 54 -20.26 -11.61 7.81
CA VAL A 54 -20.68 -12.75 7.00
C VAL A 54 -20.02 -12.72 5.62
N PRO A 55 -19.33 -13.79 5.18
CA PRO A 55 -18.79 -13.89 3.82
C PRO A 55 -19.89 -13.74 2.77
N SER A 56 -19.76 -12.73 1.90
CA SER A 56 -20.83 -12.37 0.96
C SER A 56 -20.37 -12.33 -0.51
N ALA A 57 -19.08 -12.11 -0.75
CA ALA A 57 -18.54 -12.02 -2.11
C ALA A 57 -17.03 -12.30 -2.15
N TRP A 58 -16.54 -12.60 -3.33
CA TRP A 58 -15.12 -12.58 -3.68
C TRP A 58 -14.81 -11.34 -4.52
N ARG A 59 -13.66 -10.73 -4.28
CA ARG A 59 -13.17 -9.60 -5.06
C ARG A 59 -11.85 -10.00 -5.70
N VAL A 60 -11.78 -9.93 -7.01
CA VAL A 60 -10.53 -9.96 -7.76
C VAL A 60 -10.05 -8.52 -7.90
N SER A 61 -8.80 -8.24 -7.56
CA SER A 61 -8.16 -6.93 -7.69
C SER A 61 -6.69 -7.11 -7.99
N ILE A 62 -6.34 -6.92 -9.26
CA ILE A 62 -4.97 -7.07 -9.76
C ILE A 62 -4.51 -5.72 -10.31
N ARG A 63 -3.35 -5.27 -9.86
CA ARG A 63 -2.71 -4.07 -10.39
C ARG A 63 -1.69 -4.46 -11.45
N ARG A 64 -1.84 -3.91 -12.66
CA ARG A 64 -0.94 -4.12 -13.79
C ARG A 64 -0.75 -2.79 -14.50
N ARG A 65 0.51 -2.41 -14.71
CA ARG A 65 0.89 -1.23 -15.49
C ARG A 65 -0.03 -0.02 -15.20
N GLY A 66 -0.13 0.38 -13.92
CA GLY A 66 -0.91 1.55 -13.50
C GLY A 66 -2.42 1.36 -13.43
N SER A 67 -2.97 0.34 -14.11
CA SER A 67 -4.38 0.02 -14.13
C SER A 67 -4.75 -0.96 -13.02
N VAL A 68 -5.91 -0.72 -12.40
CA VAL A 68 -6.53 -1.65 -11.45
C VAL A 68 -7.58 -2.43 -12.20
N ILE A 69 -7.32 -3.71 -12.45
CA ILE A 69 -8.29 -4.63 -13.03
C ILE A 69 -8.96 -5.34 -11.88
N GLY A 70 -10.23 -5.05 -11.66
CA GLY A 70 -10.97 -5.62 -10.55
C GLY A 70 -12.41 -5.92 -10.88
N ARG A 71 -12.91 -7.01 -10.29
CA ARG A 71 -14.30 -7.46 -10.40
C ARG A 71 -14.74 -8.10 -9.10
N GLN A 72 -16.03 -7.97 -8.79
CA GLN A 72 -16.63 -8.59 -7.61
C GLN A 72 -17.62 -9.68 -8.03
N PHE A 73 -17.57 -10.80 -7.33
CA PHE A 73 -18.37 -12.00 -7.53
C PHE A 73 -19.13 -12.27 -6.23
N SER A 74 -20.40 -11.88 -6.14
CA SER A 74 -21.22 -12.10 -4.94
C SER A 74 -21.88 -13.47 -4.95
N ALA A 75 -22.01 -14.09 -3.78
CA ALA A 75 -22.75 -15.35 -3.65
C ALA A 75 -24.20 -15.20 -4.14
N LYS A 76 -24.83 -14.04 -3.90
CA LYS A 76 -26.18 -13.74 -4.39
C LYS A 76 -26.31 -13.82 -5.92
N ALA A 77 -25.27 -13.45 -6.67
CA ALA A 77 -25.31 -13.46 -8.14
C ALA A 77 -24.93 -14.82 -8.73
N PHE A 78 -24.09 -15.58 -8.03
CA PHE A 78 -23.53 -16.86 -8.50
C PHE A 78 -24.15 -18.09 -7.80
N GLY A 79 -25.16 -17.92 -6.94
CA GLY A 79 -25.81 -18.99 -6.20
C GLY A 79 -25.12 -19.30 -4.86
N SER A 80 -23.82 -19.53 -4.90
CA SER A 80 -23.03 -19.90 -3.71
C SER A 80 -21.69 -19.16 -3.60
N MET A 81 -21.06 -19.23 -2.42
CA MET A 81 -19.71 -18.70 -2.21
C MET A 81 -18.64 -19.53 -2.96
N GLU A 82 -18.89 -20.80 -3.23
CA GLU A 82 -17.98 -21.68 -3.97
C GLU A 82 -18.03 -21.41 -5.47
N GLU A 83 -19.22 -21.24 -6.05
CA GLU A 83 -19.37 -20.86 -7.46
C GLU A 83 -18.83 -19.45 -7.72
N ALA A 84 -19.07 -18.52 -6.80
CA ALA A 84 -18.47 -17.19 -6.84
C ALA A 84 -16.93 -17.25 -6.80
N LEU A 85 -16.36 -18.21 -6.04
CA LEU A 85 -14.91 -18.42 -6.00
C LEU A 85 -14.38 -18.99 -7.33
N LYS A 86 -15.07 -19.99 -7.90
CA LYS A 86 -14.71 -20.59 -9.19
C LYS A 86 -14.72 -19.54 -10.30
N ALA A 87 -15.74 -18.68 -10.34
CA ALA A 87 -15.82 -17.57 -11.27
C ALA A 87 -14.70 -16.53 -11.05
N ALA A 88 -14.36 -16.23 -9.79
CA ALA A 88 -13.25 -15.34 -9.47
C ALA A 88 -11.89 -15.90 -9.90
N LEU A 89 -11.67 -17.22 -9.78
CA LEU A 89 -10.47 -17.90 -10.26
C LEU A 89 -10.36 -17.86 -11.78
N ALA A 90 -11.43 -18.21 -12.51
CA ALA A 90 -11.44 -18.15 -13.97
C ALA A 90 -11.14 -16.72 -14.49
N PHE A 91 -11.76 -15.71 -13.88
CA PHE A 91 -11.49 -14.31 -14.23
C PHE A 91 -10.05 -13.90 -13.91
N ARG A 92 -9.50 -14.35 -12.78
CA ARG A 92 -8.09 -14.09 -12.42
C ARG A 92 -7.14 -14.68 -13.49
N ASP A 93 -7.44 -15.87 -13.97
CA ASP A 93 -6.59 -16.58 -14.93
C ASP A 93 -6.66 -15.92 -16.32
N GLU A 94 -7.85 -15.52 -16.77
CA GLU A 94 -8.04 -14.68 -17.96
C GLU A 94 -7.27 -13.35 -17.85
N VAL A 95 -7.36 -12.68 -16.70
CA VAL A 95 -6.62 -11.43 -16.47
C VAL A 95 -5.11 -11.66 -16.49
N ASN A 96 -4.63 -12.79 -15.99
CA ASN A 96 -3.19 -13.12 -16.03
C ASN A 96 -2.71 -13.47 -17.43
N GLU A 97 -3.56 -14.08 -18.26
CA GLU A 97 -3.26 -14.37 -19.65
C GLU A 97 -3.19 -13.09 -20.48
N ARG A 98 -4.21 -12.24 -20.35
CA ARG A 98 -4.33 -10.97 -21.09
C ARG A 98 -3.38 -9.89 -20.58
N PHE A 99 -3.12 -9.86 -19.27
CA PHE A 99 -2.27 -8.87 -18.61
C PHE A 99 -1.20 -9.58 -17.77
N PRO A 100 -0.11 -10.05 -18.42
CA PRO A 100 0.93 -10.79 -17.73
C PRO A 100 1.53 -9.99 -16.56
N PRO A 101 2.01 -10.69 -15.52
CA PRO A 101 2.80 -10.09 -14.45
C PRO A 101 3.91 -9.19 -14.96
N LEU A 102 4.22 -8.15 -14.18
CA LEU A 102 5.39 -7.32 -14.45
C LEU A 102 6.66 -8.17 -14.31
N THR A 103 7.57 -8.07 -15.28
CA THR A 103 8.92 -8.59 -15.12
C THR A 103 9.65 -7.82 -14.03
N LYS A 104 10.67 -8.42 -13.41
CA LYS A 104 11.51 -7.74 -12.41
C LYS A 104 12.23 -6.56 -13.06
N GLN A 105 12.68 -6.72 -14.30
CA GLN A 105 13.27 -5.68 -15.12
C GLN A 105 12.30 -4.50 -15.32
N GLU A 106 11.05 -4.75 -15.75
CA GLU A 106 10.01 -3.72 -15.87
C GLU A 106 9.79 -3.02 -14.53
N ALA A 107 9.66 -3.77 -13.43
CA ALA A 107 9.45 -3.15 -12.12
C ALA A 107 10.62 -2.29 -11.64
N HIS A 108 11.85 -2.70 -11.92
CA HIS A 108 13.05 -1.89 -11.64
C HIS A 108 13.18 -0.67 -12.56
N ALA A 109 12.49 -0.67 -13.69
CA ALA A 109 12.42 0.45 -14.63
C ALA A 109 11.25 1.42 -14.36
N ILE A 110 10.34 1.11 -13.42
CA ILE A 110 9.24 2.02 -13.06
C ILE A 110 9.77 3.22 -12.27
N ARG A 111 9.54 4.44 -12.80
CA ARG A 111 9.87 5.68 -12.10
C ARG A 111 8.92 5.98 -10.96
N ARG A 112 9.49 6.14 -9.76
CA ARG A 112 8.78 6.61 -8.56
C ARG A 112 8.65 8.13 -8.60
N SER A 113 7.60 8.67 -7.98
CA SER A 113 7.37 10.11 -7.86
C SER A 113 8.48 10.84 -7.09
N THR A 114 9.18 10.14 -6.19
CA THR A 114 10.29 10.67 -5.40
C THR A 114 11.64 10.61 -6.12
N ASN A 115 11.68 10.11 -7.36
CA ASN A 115 12.92 10.03 -8.13
C ASN A 115 13.23 11.39 -8.78
N THR A 116 14.32 12.01 -8.36
CA THR A 116 14.78 13.32 -8.84
C THR A 116 15.72 13.24 -10.04
N SER A 117 16.36 12.09 -10.28
CA SER A 117 17.33 11.89 -11.37
C SER A 117 16.71 11.62 -12.73
N GLY A 118 15.41 11.30 -12.76
CA GLY A 118 14.68 10.85 -13.95
C GLY A 118 14.80 9.35 -14.22
N VAL A 119 15.86 8.70 -13.71
CA VAL A 119 16.16 7.28 -13.94
C VAL A 119 16.04 6.46 -12.65
N PRO A 120 15.19 5.43 -12.60
CA PRO A 120 14.99 4.64 -11.39
C PRO A 120 16.27 3.89 -11.00
N GLY A 121 16.61 3.93 -9.71
CA GLY A 121 17.83 3.31 -9.19
C GLY A 121 19.11 4.09 -9.46
N VAL A 122 19.05 5.24 -10.15
CA VAL A 122 20.17 6.17 -10.30
C VAL A 122 19.93 7.38 -9.42
N PHE A 123 20.91 7.79 -8.62
CA PHE A 123 20.78 8.97 -7.76
C PHE A 123 22.14 9.58 -7.42
N ARG A 124 22.12 10.86 -7.03
CA ARG A 124 23.30 11.60 -6.56
C ARG A 124 23.43 11.45 -5.04
N THR A 125 24.61 11.07 -4.57
CA THR A 125 24.92 10.96 -3.14
C THR A 125 25.28 12.32 -2.56
N LYS A 126 25.20 12.45 -1.22
CA LYS A 126 25.65 13.67 -0.51
C LYS A 126 27.15 13.95 -0.70
N MET A 127 27.93 12.92 -1.01
CA MET A 127 29.39 13.01 -1.23
C MET A 127 29.73 13.49 -2.64
N GLY A 128 28.74 13.78 -3.49
CA GLY A 128 28.97 14.23 -4.86
C GLY A 128 29.31 13.08 -5.82
N GLU A 129 28.71 11.92 -5.63
CA GLU A 129 28.90 10.76 -6.52
C GLU A 129 27.57 10.39 -7.18
N TRP A 130 27.63 9.90 -8.41
CA TRP A 130 26.49 9.31 -9.09
C TRP A 130 26.50 7.80 -8.87
N LYS A 131 25.40 7.27 -8.33
CA LYS A 131 25.27 5.85 -7.93
C LYS A 131 24.12 5.19 -8.67
N ALA A 132 24.34 3.98 -9.17
CA ALA A 132 23.35 3.14 -9.83
C ALA A 132 23.20 1.80 -9.09
N SER A 133 22.03 1.51 -8.52
CA SER A 133 21.79 0.31 -7.70
C SER A 133 20.59 -0.52 -8.15
N ILE A 134 20.73 -1.85 -8.12
CA ILE A 134 19.65 -2.81 -8.40
C ILE A 134 19.63 -3.91 -7.34
N HIS A 135 18.44 -4.42 -7.04
CA HIS A 135 18.28 -5.61 -6.20
C HIS A 135 18.07 -6.82 -7.10
N PHE A 136 18.75 -7.92 -6.81
CA PHE A 136 18.65 -9.17 -7.53
C PHE A 136 17.71 -10.14 -6.82
N GLU A 137 17.38 -11.24 -7.50
CA GLU A 137 16.47 -12.28 -6.99
C GLU A 137 17.03 -13.03 -5.79
N ASP A 138 18.36 -13.15 -5.72
CA ASP A 138 19.13 -13.74 -4.63
C ASP A 138 19.13 -12.87 -3.35
N GLY A 139 18.44 -11.74 -3.36
CA GLY A 139 18.40 -10.77 -2.27
C GLY A 139 19.62 -9.86 -2.21
N THR A 140 20.58 -10.01 -3.13
CA THR A 140 21.76 -9.14 -3.18
C THR A 140 21.44 -7.81 -3.84
N CYS A 141 22.19 -6.78 -3.47
CA CYS A 141 22.11 -5.46 -4.09
C CYS A 141 23.44 -5.15 -4.77
N LYS A 142 23.47 -5.09 -6.10
CA LYS A 142 24.66 -4.63 -6.82
C LYS A 142 24.57 -3.15 -7.07
N THR A 143 25.70 -2.49 -6.88
CA THR A 143 25.81 -1.05 -7.08
C THR A 143 27.08 -0.68 -7.83
N ARG A 144 27.00 0.34 -8.68
CA ARG A 144 28.13 1.05 -9.29
C ARG A 144 28.09 2.52 -8.87
N GLN A 145 29.26 3.13 -8.68
CA GLN A 145 29.40 4.52 -8.25
C GLN A 145 30.48 5.23 -9.06
N PHE A 146 30.23 6.50 -9.38
CA PHE A 146 31.08 7.34 -10.22
C PHE A 146 31.24 8.70 -9.56
N ALA A 147 32.47 9.05 -9.17
CA ALA A 147 32.75 10.30 -8.48
C ALA A 147 32.75 11.49 -9.44
N VAL A 148 32.00 12.56 -9.09
CA VAL A 148 31.94 13.80 -9.90
C VAL A 148 33.31 14.48 -9.99
N ARG A 149 34.14 14.36 -8.95
CA ARG A 149 35.51 14.93 -8.96
C ARG A 149 36.41 14.34 -10.05
N VAL A 150 36.15 13.12 -10.49
CA VAL A 150 36.98 12.41 -11.49
C VAL A 150 36.41 12.61 -12.90
N TYR A 151 35.10 12.44 -13.06
CA TYR A 151 34.47 12.39 -14.39
C TYR A 151 33.77 13.71 -14.78
N GLY A 152 33.49 14.61 -13.83
CA GLY A 152 32.58 15.74 -14.03
C GLY A 152 31.11 15.34 -13.86
N GLU A 153 30.23 16.32 -13.64
CA GLU A 153 28.83 16.09 -13.26
C GLU A 153 28.06 15.31 -14.34
N GLU A 154 28.10 15.78 -15.59
CA GLU A 154 27.34 15.19 -16.69
C GLU A 154 27.85 13.80 -17.07
N LYS A 155 29.18 13.63 -17.16
CA LYS A 155 29.79 12.34 -17.52
C LYS A 155 29.58 11.29 -16.42
N ALA A 156 29.71 11.66 -15.15
CA ALA A 156 29.44 10.76 -14.03
C ALA A 156 27.98 10.28 -14.04
N ARG A 157 27.04 11.19 -14.35
CA ARG A 157 25.62 10.86 -14.51
C ARG A 157 25.41 9.88 -15.67
N GLN A 158 25.98 10.14 -16.84
CA GLN A 158 25.85 9.27 -18.02
C GLN A 158 26.41 7.87 -17.75
N LEU A 159 27.56 7.77 -17.09
CA LEU A 159 28.15 6.50 -16.69
C LEU A 159 27.26 5.72 -15.71
N ALA A 160 26.64 6.41 -14.74
CA ALA A 160 25.69 5.78 -13.82
C ALA A 160 24.44 5.28 -14.55
N ILE A 161 23.94 6.02 -15.54
CA ILE A 161 22.82 5.58 -16.37
C ILE A 161 23.21 4.35 -17.20
N GLY A 162 24.38 4.36 -17.86
CA GLY A 162 24.89 3.20 -18.60
C GLY A 162 25.03 1.96 -17.72
N ALA A 163 25.66 2.10 -16.56
CA ALA A 163 25.77 1.03 -15.57
C ALA A 163 24.40 0.52 -15.11
N ARG A 164 23.39 1.40 -14.99
CA ARG A 164 22.02 1.00 -14.68
C ARG A 164 21.42 0.11 -15.78
N VAL A 165 21.63 0.43 -17.04
CA VAL A 165 21.15 -0.39 -18.18
C VAL A 165 21.79 -1.77 -18.15
N GLU A 166 23.10 -1.85 -17.93
CA GLU A 166 23.82 -3.12 -17.81
C GLU A 166 23.31 -3.97 -16.64
N LEU A 167 23.05 -3.33 -15.50
CA LEU A 167 22.48 -3.99 -14.33
C LEU A 167 21.05 -4.51 -14.61
N LEU A 168 20.23 -3.76 -15.35
CA LEU A 168 18.89 -4.19 -15.72
C LEU A 168 18.89 -5.39 -16.66
N LYS A 169 19.85 -5.50 -17.59
CA LYS A 169 20.02 -6.67 -18.48
C LYS A 169 20.29 -7.96 -17.73
N GLN A 170 20.86 -7.88 -16.51
CA GLN A 170 21.17 -9.06 -15.69
C GLN A 170 19.99 -9.49 -14.81
N VAL A 171 18.90 -8.73 -14.76
CA VAL A 171 17.74 -9.05 -13.95
C VAL A 171 16.68 -9.75 -14.80
N HIS A 172 16.45 -11.01 -14.49
CA HIS A 172 15.45 -11.85 -15.13
C HIS A 172 14.30 -12.12 -14.15
N GLY A 173 13.21 -12.72 -14.62
CA GLY A 173 12.11 -13.18 -13.77
C GLY A 173 10.96 -12.18 -13.56
N TYR A 174 10.00 -12.53 -12.70
CA TYR A 174 8.74 -11.80 -12.48
C TYR A 174 8.52 -11.41 -11.00
N VAL A 175 7.78 -10.32 -10.76
CA VAL A 175 7.66 -9.65 -9.44
C VAL A 175 6.68 -10.34 -8.48
N ILE A 176 5.96 -11.39 -8.90
CA ILE A 176 4.88 -11.98 -8.10
C ILE A 176 5.42 -13.12 -7.23
N TYR A 177 5.25 -12.97 -5.92
CA TYR A 177 5.54 -13.97 -4.90
C TYR A 177 4.29 -14.82 -4.64
N HIS A 178 4.09 -15.90 -5.39
CA HIS A 178 3.20 -16.99 -4.99
C HIS A 178 3.67 -18.30 -5.64
N ASP A 179 3.76 -19.35 -4.83
CA ASP A 179 4.32 -20.66 -5.19
C ASP A 179 3.60 -21.34 -6.37
N GLU A 180 2.32 -21.01 -6.62
CA GLU A 180 1.49 -21.58 -7.70
C GLU A 180 1.90 -21.15 -9.13
N LYS A 181 3.04 -20.47 -9.32
CA LYS A 181 3.40 -19.86 -10.61
C LYS A 181 4.78 -20.19 -11.19
N LEU A 182 5.58 -21.05 -10.55
CA LEU A 182 6.90 -21.41 -11.08
C LEU A 182 6.84 -22.14 -12.44
N ASP A 183 5.70 -22.75 -12.80
CA ASP A 183 5.54 -23.49 -14.06
C ASP A 183 5.02 -22.64 -15.24
N LEU A 184 4.54 -21.43 -14.99
CA LEU A 184 4.00 -20.55 -16.03
C LEU A 184 5.09 -19.58 -16.54
N ARG A 185 5.84 -20.07 -17.53
CA ARG A 185 6.61 -19.32 -18.54
C ARG A 185 8.10 -19.08 -18.24
N SER A 186 8.89 -20.13 -18.49
CA SER A 186 10.31 -20.07 -18.89
C SER A 186 10.53 -19.49 -20.29
N SER A 187 9.73 -18.53 -20.73
CA SER A 187 9.90 -17.89 -22.04
C SER A 187 10.93 -16.77 -21.89
N SER A 188 12.10 -16.99 -22.47
CA SER A 188 13.18 -16.03 -22.69
C SER A 188 12.68 -14.80 -23.47
N GLY A 189 12.16 -13.80 -22.76
CA GLY A 189 11.84 -12.49 -23.32
C GLY A 189 13.11 -11.67 -23.48
N ASN A 190 13.69 -11.70 -24.67
CA ASN A 190 14.79 -10.82 -25.09
C ASN A 190 14.26 -9.41 -25.43
N ASP A 191 13.55 -8.76 -24.51
CA ASP A 191 13.15 -7.37 -24.70
C ASP A 191 14.28 -6.45 -24.21
N GLU A 192 14.71 -5.49 -25.05
CA GLU A 192 15.69 -4.48 -24.64
C GLU A 192 15.18 -3.74 -23.39
N PRO A 193 15.98 -3.63 -22.30
CA PRO A 193 15.55 -2.97 -21.09
C PRO A 193 15.20 -1.51 -21.36
N ALA A 194 13.91 -1.19 -21.30
CA ALA A 194 13.47 0.18 -21.17
C ALA A 194 14.07 0.76 -19.88
N VAL A 195 14.98 1.73 -20.02
CA VAL A 195 15.75 2.33 -18.91
C VAL A 195 14.85 3.17 -18.00
N CYS A 196 13.73 3.65 -18.53
CA CYS A 196 12.76 4.48 -17.84
C CYS A 196 11.35 4.19 -18.37
N ILE A 197 10.55 3.47 -17.59
CA ILE A 197 9.11 3.44 -17.79
C ILE A 197 8.56 4.66 -17.03
N ILE A 198 8.13 5.67 -17.79
CA ILE A 198 7.46 6.89 -17.31
C ILE A 198 6.46 6.51 -16.22
N PRO A 199 6.33 7.29 -15.12
CA PRO A 199 5.52 6.92 -13.98
C PRO A 199 4.12 6.51 -14.44
N ASN A 200 3.74 5.32 -14.00
CA ASN A 200 2.55 4.57 -14.42
C ASN A 200 1.22 5.19 -13.95
N LYS A 201 1.22 6.47 -13.62
CA LYS A 201 0.02 7.25 -13.37
C LYS A 201 -0.28 8.01 -14.65
N GLN A 202 -0.59 7.26 -15.72
CA GLN A 202 -1.43 7.85 -16.75
C GLN A 202 -2.65 8.42 -16.03
N GLU A 203 -3.06 9.64 -16.36
CA GLU A 203 -4.35 10.12 -15.88
C GLU A 203 -5.37 9.05 -16.25
N PRO A 204 -6.13 8.51 -15.27
CA PRO A 204 -7.06 7.45 -15.56
C PRO A 204 -7.96 7.96 -16.69
N ALA A 205 -8.08 7.18 -17.76
CA ALA A 205 -8.98 7.50 -18.86
C ALA A 205 -10.32 7.95 -18.24
N PRO A 206 -10.93 9.05 -18.74
CA PRO A 206 -12.14 9.60 -18.16
C PRO A 206 -13.15 8.47 -18.00
N ASN A 207 -13.40 8.08 -16.75
CA ASN A 207 -14.22 6.91 -16.46
C ASN A 207 -15.64 7.24 -16.93
N PRO A 208 -16.18 6.56 -17.96
CA PRO A 208 -17.51 6.86 -18.49
C PRO A 208 -18.62 6.59 -17.46
N TYR A 209 -18.29 5.85 -16.38
CA TYR A 209 -19.16 5.60 -15.24
C TYR A 209 -18.84 6.49 -14.02
N ARG A 210 -17.87 7.42 -14.10
CA ARG A 210 -17.66 8.40 -13.04
C ARG A 210 -18.89 9.30 -13.05
N GLN A 211 -19.74 9.14 -12.04
CA GLN A 211 -20.86 10.02 -11.81
C GLN A 211 -20.34 11.46 -11.75
N GLN A 212 -20.72 12.24 -12.76
CA GLN A 212 -20.55 13.68 -12.74
C GLN A 212 -21.46 14.16 -11.63
N THR A 213 -20.89 14.50 -10.48
CA THR A 213 -21.70 15.02 -9.40
C THR A 213 -22.01 16.47 -9.72
N ASP A 214 -23.28 16.85 -9.85
CA ASP A 214 -23.75 18.25 -9.92
C ASP A 214 -23.48 19.03 -8.62
N ARG A 215 -22.61 18.50 -7.75
CA ARG A 215 -22.25 19.09 -6.48
C ARG A 215 -21.34 20.28 -6.74
N VAL A 216 -21.77 21.43 -6.25
CA VAL A 216 -20.94 22.63 -6.23
C VAL A 216 -19.72 22.38 -5.33
N PRO A 217 -18.48 22.48 -5.85
CA PRO A 217 -17.27 22.31 -5.05
C PRO A 217 -17.28 23.19 -3.80
N GLY A 218 -16.99 22.60 -2.65
CA GLY A 218 -16.94 23.33 -1.37
C GLY A 218 -18.29 23.55 -0.68
N VAL A 219 -19.41 23.11 -1.27
CA VAL A 219 -20.72 23.05 -0.59
C VAL A 219 -21.08 21.58 -0.33
N GLY A 220 -21.31 21.24 0.94
CA GLY A 220 -21.63 19.89 1.38
C GLY A 220 -22.91 19.81 2.20
N THR A 221 -23.38 18.58 2.45
CA THR A 221 -24.50 18.30 3.35
C THR A 221 -23.97 17.63 4.61
N VAL A 222 -24.33 18.17 5.78
CA VAL A 222 -23.95 17.61 7.09
C VAL A 222 -25.20 17.30 7.88
N ASN A 223 -25.34 16.05 8.31
CA ASN A 223 -26.41 15.60 9.18
C ASN A 223 -25.92 15.59 10.63
N VAL A 224 -26.48 16.46 11.47
CA VAL A 224 -26.13 16.54 12.89
C VAL A 224 -27.19 15.82 13.71
N LYS A 225 -26.75 14.84 14.50
CA LYS A 225 -27.58 14.15 15.49
C LYS A 225 -27.24 14.71 16.87
N THR A 226 -28.19 15.37 17.50
CA THR A 226 -28.07 15.90 18.87
C THR A 226 -28.94 15.07 19.79
N VAL A 227 -28.34 14.48 20.82
CA VAL A 227 -29.07 13.79 21.90
C VAL A 227 -29.28 14.81 23.02
N LEU A 228 -30.54 15.11 23.32
CA LEU A 228 -30.91 16.02 24.39
C LEU A 228 -30.77 15.32 25.75
N ARG A 229 -30.67 16.11 26.83
CA ARG A 229 -30.53 15.59 28.21
C ARG A 229 -31.68 14.67 28.63
N ASN A 230 -32.87 14.83 28.04
CA ASN A 230 -34.04 13.97 28.24
C ASN A 230 -34.04 12.68 27.39
N GLY A 231 -32.93 12.35 26.71
CA GLY A 231 -32.80 11.18 25.83
C GLY A 231 -33.41 11.35 24.43
N GLN A 232 -34.11 12.46 24.15
CA GLN A 232 -34.71 12.70 22.84
C GLN A 232 -33.62 13.03 21.80
N VAL A 233 -33.69 12.38 20.65
CA VAL A 233 -32.74 12.60 19.54
C VAL A 233 -33.34 13.58 18.53
N ARG A 234 -32.65 14.70 18.30
CA ARG A 234 -32.93 15.62 17.19
C ARG A 234 -31.94 15.40 16.05
N ARG A 235 -32.44 15.23 14.82
CA ARG A 235 -31.63 15.16 13.61
C ARG A 235 -31.89 16.40 12.78
N VAL A 236 -30.85 17.18 12.50
CA VAL A 236 -30.94 18.39 11.68
C VAL A 236 -29.95 18.30 10.54
N THR A 237 -30.43 18.51 9.33
CA THR A 237 -29.61 18.57 8.12
C THR A 237 -29.19 20.02 7.86
N TYR A 238 -27.90 20.22 7.59
CA TYR A 238 -27.32 21.51 7.24
C TYR A 238 -26.70 21.44 5.85
N ARG A 239 -26.86 22.51 5.07
CA ARG A 239 -26.00 22.83 3.94
C ARG A 239 -24.80 23.61 4.45
N VAL A 240 -23.58 23.20 4.10
CA VAL A 240 -22.34 23.72 4.68
C VAL A 240 -21.46 24.27 3.59
N ALA A 241 -21.12 25.55 3.71
CA ALA A 241 -20.06 26.17 2.93
C ALA A 241 -18.72 25.88 3.61
N GLN A 242 -17.74 25.35 2.87
CA GLN A 242 -16.38 25.10 3.33
C GLN A 242 -15.38 25.83 2.45
N PHE A 243 -14.42 26.53 3.07
CA PHE A 243 -13.33 27.22 2.38
C PHE A 243 -12.00 27.06 3.10
N THR A 244 -10.98 26.61 2.36
CA THR A 244 -9.61 26.44 2.87
C THR A 244 -8.73 27.45 2.14
N LYS A 245 -8.15 28.40 2.88
CA LYS A 245 -7.11 29.29 2.36
C LYS A 245 -5.78 28.52 2.21
N PRO A 246 -4.91 28.87 1.24
CA PRO A 246 -3.59 28.26 1.13
C PRO A 246 -2.74 28.35 2.41
N GLU A 247 -2.87 29.45 3.16
CA GLU A 247 -2.08 29.72 4.37
C GLU A 247 -2.94 29.84 5.65
N GLY A 248 -4.02 29.07 5.79
CA GLY A 248 -4.89 29.21 6.96
C GLY A 248 -5.80 28.03 7.30
N LEU A 249 -6.47 28.16 8.44
CA LEU A 249 -7.44 27.16 8.91
C LEU A 249 -8.69 27.12 8.01
N PRO A 250 -9.30 25.93 7.85
CA PRO A 250 -10.52 25.80 7.08
C PRO A 250 -11.69 26.55 7.74
N LYS A 251 -12.32 27.45 6.99
CA LYS A 251 -13.57 28.12 7.38
C LYS A 251 -14.76 27.24 7.00
N ARG A 252 -15.74 27.14 7.90
CA ARG A 252 -17.01 26.43 7.66
C ARG A 252 -18.18 27.27 8.16
N LYS A 253 -19.27 27.30 7.40
CA LYS A 253 -20.53 27.95 7.81
C LYS A 253 -21.71 27.05 7.49
N TYR A 254 -22.62 26.91 8.45
CA TYR A 254 -23.73 25.97 8.41
C TYR A 254 -25.05 26.71 8.20
N PHE A 255 -25.86 26.22 7.28
CA PHE A 255 -27.20 26.73 6.98
C PHE A 255 -28.21 25.61 7.19
N SER A 256 -29.12 25.79 8.15
CA SER A 256 -30.09 24.75 8.54
C SER A 256 -31.16 24.58 7.47
N VAL A 257 -31.32 23.36 6.95
CA VAL A 257 -32.36 23.01 5.98
C VAL A 257 -33.75 23.14 6.62
N LEU A 258 -33.88 22.86 7.91
CA LEU A 258 -35.14 23.00 8.63
C LEU A 258 -35.62 24.47 8.69
N ARG A 259 -34.68 25.42 8.74
CA ARG A 259 -35.00 26.85 8.87
C ARG A 259 -35.25 27.55 7.54
N TYR A 260 -34.45 27.25 6.53
CA TYR A 260 -34.46 27.96 5.25
C TYR A 260 -35.09 27.15 4.10
N GLY A 261 -35.33 25.86 4.30
CA GLY A 261 -35.62 24.94 3.21
C GLY A 261 -34.35 24.55 2.45
N GLU A 262 -34.43 23.48 1.66
CA GLU A 262 -33.24 22.89 1.03
C GLU A 262 -32.60 23.81 0.00
N LYS A 263 -33.42 24.38 -0.91
CA LYS A 263 -32.95 25.25 -1.99
C LYS A 263 -32.32 26.54 -1.49
N GLU A 264 -32.93 27.19 -0.49
CA GLU A 264 -32.42 28.46 0.03
C GLU A 264 -31.18 28.23 0.91
N ALA A 265 -31.14 27.16 1.71
CA ALA A 265 -29.93 26.81 2.47
C ALA A 265 -28.74 26.52 1.55
N GLU A 266 -28.97 25.89 0.39
CA GLU A 266 -27.95 25.66 -0.63
C GLU A 266 -27.50 26.97 -1.29
N ARG A 267 -28.44 27.83 -1.69
CA ARG A 267 -28.13 29.16 -2.26
C ARG A 267 -27.27 30.00 -1.31
N LEU A 268 -27.62 30.02 -0.01
CA LEU A 268 -26.86 30.74 1.01
C LEU A 268 -25.45 30.16 1.20
N ALA A 269 -25.31 28.83 1.15
CA ALA A 269 -24.01 28.17 1.23
C ALA A 269 -23.12 28.51 0.02
N ILE A 270 -23.68 28.52 -1.19
CA ILE A 270 -22.98 28.90 -2.42
C ILE A 270 -22.55 30.38 -2.35
N ALA A 271 -23.47 31.28 -2.00
CA ALA A 271 -23.19 32.70 -1.89
C ALA A 271 -22.10 33.00 -0.85
N GLN A 272 -22.12 32.33 0.30
CA GLN A 272 -21.09 32.46 1.31
C GLN A 272 -19.72 31.99 0.82
N ARG A 273 -19.68 30.89 0.05
CA ARG A 273 -18.44 30.37 -0.54
C ARG A 273 -17.85 31.35 -1.55
N GLN A 274 -18.68 31.89 -2.44
CA GLN A 274 -18.28 32.91 -3.42
C GLN A 274 -17.77 34.19 -2.73
N ALA A 275 -18.36 34.58 -1.60
CA ALA A 275 -17.85 35.70 -0.80
C ALA A 275 -16.42 35.43 -0.29
N TRP A 276 -16.15 34.24 0.26
CA TRP A 276 -14.80 33.88 0.70
C TRP A 276 -13.79 33.76 -0.44
N GLU A 277 -14.22 33.31 -1.61
CA GLU A 277 -13.36 33.30 -2.81
C GLU A 277 -12.99 34.71 -3.25
N ARG A 278 -13.96 35.64 -3.29
CA ARG A 278 -13.69 37.05 -3.61
C ARG A 278 -12.75 37.69 -2.59
N GLU A 279 -12.98 37.46 -1.29
CA GLU A 279 -12.08 37.94 -0.23
C GLU A 279 -10.65 37.39 -0.37
N ALA A 280 -10.48 36.18 -0.89
CA ALA A 280 -9.16 35.55 -1.05
C ALA A 280 -8.42 35.96 -2.32
N HIS A 281 -9.10 36.52 -3.33
CA HIS A 281 -8.44 37.06 -4.53
C HIS A 281 -7.99 38.52 -4.37
N VAL A 282 -8.52 39.22 -3.36
CA VAL A 282 -8.25 40.65 -3.09
C VAL A 282 -7.13 40.84 -2.04
N ALA A 283 -6.74 39.77 -1.35
CA ALA A 283 -5.69 39.75 -0.32
C ALA A 283 -4.44 39.03 -0.84
#